data_AF-B1KJ63-F1
#
_entry.id   AF-B1KJ63-F1
#
_cell.length_a   1.000
_cell.length_b   1.000
_cell.length_c   1.000
_cell.angle_alpha   90.00
_cell.angle_beta   90.00
_cell.angle_gamma   90.00
#
_symmetry.space_group_name_H-M   'P 1'
#
loop_
_entity.id
_entity.type
_entity.pdbx_description
1 polymer ?
#
loop_
_entity_poly.entity_id
_entity_poly.type
_entity_poly.pdbx_seq_one_letter_code
_entity_poly.pdbx_strand_id
1 'polypeptide(L)'
;MTQLPNFDSLKWLAENNPEELERLQKKLCKEAIDHCPESNKEQLISMHFHLEQQMSRCSNPFHRCYLAISIMNDKFIALNDIINNPQEFREQNAKVLTLPPKKL
;
A
#
# COMPACT_ATOMS: atom_id res chain seq x y z
N MET A 1 11.54 -9.54 -11.78
CA MET A 1 10.29 -9.85 -11.06
C MET A 1 10.19 -11.36 -10.83
N THR A 2 10.06 -11.76 -9.57
CA THR A 2 9.74 -13.11 -9.12
C THR A 2 8.41 -13.52 -9.73
N GLN A 3 8.39 -14.70 -10.36
CA GLN A 3 7.16 -15.24 -10.96
C GLN A 3 6.20 -15.66 -9.85
N LEU A 4 4.94 -15.23 -9.95
CA LEU A 4 3.89 -15.64 -9.02
C LEU A 4 3.59 -17.13 -9.22
N PRO A 5 3.69 -17.97 -8.18
CA PRO A 5 3.32 -19.38 -8.27
C PRO A 5 1.85 -19.56 -8.64
N ASN A 6 1.51 -20.72 -9.19
CA ASN A 6 0.11 -21.06 -9.46
C ASN A 6 -0.69 -21.21 -8.16
N PHE A 7 -2.02 -21.23 -8.30
CA PHE A 7 -2.94 -21.31 -7.17
C PHE A 7 -2.68 -22.53 -6.28
N ASP A 8 -2.49 -23.71 -6.86
CA ASP A 8 -2.28 -24.95 -6.09
C ASP A 8 -1.02 -24.88 -5.23
N SER A 9 0.05 -24.26 -5.75
CA SER A 9 1.30 -24.06 -5.00
C SER A 9 1.11 -23.07 -3.84
N LEU A 10 0.38 -21.97 -4.08
CA LEU A 10 0.06 -20.99 -3.02
C LEU A 10 -0.84 -21.61 -1.95
N LYS A 11 -1.82 -22.43 -2.34
CA LYS A 11 -2.69 -23.16 -1.43
C LYS A 11 -1.88 -24.15 -0.59
N TRP A 12 -0.98 -24.91 -1.22
CA TRP A 12 -0.09 -25.82 -0.50
C TRP A 12 0.77 -25.08 0.52
N LEU A 13 1.33 -23.92 0.17
CA LEU A 13 2.09 -23.08 1.11
C LEU A 13 1.19 -22.60 2.26
N ALA A 14 -0.04 -22.17 1.99
CA ALA A 14 -0.95 -21.73 3.05
C ALA A 14 -1.26 -22.84 4.07
N GLU A 15 -1.40 -24.09 3.60
CA GLU A 15 -1.75 -25.24 4.44
C GLU A 15 -0.52 -25.84 5.17
N ASN A 16 0.65 -25.86 4.53
CA ASN A 16 1.81 -26.62 5.01
C ASN A 16 2.95 -25.73 5.52
N ASN A 17 3.07 -24.49 5.02
CA ASN A 17 4.14 -23.58 5.40
C ASN A 17 3.72 -22.09 5.27
N PRO A 18 2.86 -21.60 6.17
CA PRO A 18 2.30 -20.26 6.10
C PRO A 18 3.38 -19.16 6.23
N GLU A 19 4.49 -19.43 6.93
CA GLU A 19 5.60 -18.49 7.05
C GLU A 19 6.30 -18.25 5.71
N GLU A 20 6.49 -19.30 4.90
CA GLU A 20 7.06 -19.16 3.56
C GLU A 20 6.10 -18.43 2.60
N LEU A 21 4.79 -18.62 2.76
CA LEU A 21 3.81 -17.83 2.01
C LEU A 21 3.91 -16.33 2.34
N GLU A 22 4.07 -15.99 3.62
CA GLU A 22 4.25 -14.61 4.06
C GLU A 22 5.58 -14.02 3.54
N ARG A 23 6.66 -14.79 3.56
CA ARG A 23 7.94 -14.36 2.96
C ARG A 23 7.83 -14.11 1.47
N LEU A 24 7.14 -14.99 0.74
CA LEU A 24 6.87 -14.82 -0.69
C LEU A 24 6.07 -13.55 -0.94
N GLN A 25 5.01 -13.30 -0.16
CA GLN A 25 4.21 -12.09 -0.24
C GLN A 25 5.07 -10.83 -0.07
N LYS A 26 5.86 -10.75 1.02
CA LYS A 26 6.74 -9.61 1.31
C LYS A 26 7.77 -9.40 0.21
N LYS A 27 8.34 -10.48 -0.33
CA LYS A 27 9.29 -10.42 -1.45
C LYS A 27 8.63 -9.82 -2.70
N LEU A 28 7.45 -10.31 -3.08
CA LEU A 28 6.72 -9.81 -4.25
C LEU A 28 6.33 -8.33 -4.11
N CYS A 29 5.84 -7.92 -2.93
CA CYS A 29 5.52 -6.52 -2.65
C CYS A 29 6.76 -5.63 -2.72
N LYS A 30 7.88 -6.05 -2.09
CA LYS A 30 9.14 -5.32 -2.15
C LYS A 30 9.64 -5.16 -3.59
N GLU A 31 9.62 -6.22 -4.38
CA GLU A 31 10.02 -6.15 -5.78
C GLU A 31 9.10 -5.20 -6.57
N ALA A 32 7.79 -5.23 -6.37
CA ALA A 32 6.88 -4.31 -7.04
C ALA A 32 7.19 -2.84 -6.74
N ILE A 33 7.55 -2.53 -5.48
CA ILE A 33 7.97 -1.18 -5.06
C ILE A 33 9.32 -0.82 -5.68
N ASP A 34 10.29 -1.75 -5.66
CA ASP A 34 11.65 -1.51 -6.14
C ASP A 34 11.71 -1.28 -7.66
N HIS A 35 10.74 -1.79 -8.44
CA HIS A 35 10.63 -1.55 -9.89
C HIS A 35 9.85 -0.26 -10.26
N CYS A 36 9.27 0.43 -9.30
CA CYS A 36 8.51 1.66 -9.54
C CYS A 36 9.45 2.87 -9.75
N PRO A 37 9.08 3.89 -10.54
CA PRO A 37 9.82 5.14 -10.61
C PRO A 37 10.04 5.78 -9.23
N GLU A 38 11.21 6.39 -9.02
CA GLU A 38 11.60 6.99 -7.73
C GLU A 38 10.59 8.04 -7.23
N SER A 39 9.94 8.78 -8.14
CA SER A 39 8.88 9.76 -7.80
C SER A 39 7.71 9.16 -7.02
N ASN A 40 7.43 7.86 -7.20
CA ASN A 40 6.28 7.18 -6.61
C ASN A 40 6.70 6.21 -5.49
N LYS A 41 7.98 5.89 -5.40
CA LYS A 41 8.53 4.85 -4.53
C LYS A 41 8.31 5.17 -3.04
N GLU A 42 8.60 6.40 -2.62
CA GLU A 42 8.38 6.84 -1.23
C GLU A 42 6.91 6.69 -0.81
N GLN A 43 5.98 7.07 -1.69
CA GLN A 43 4.55 6.96 -1.44
C GLN A 43 4.11 5.49 -1.33
N LEU A 44 4.62 4.62 -2.20
CA LEU A 44 4.33 3.18 -2.16
C LEU A 44 4.89 2.52 -0.90
N ILE A 45 6.10 2.90 -0.46
CA ILE A 45 6.68 2.41 0.81
C ILE A 45 5.79 2.79 1.99
N SER A 46 5.38 4.06 2.05
CA SER A 46 4.48 4.55 3.10
C SER A 46 3.14 3.81 3.10
N MET A 47 2.55 3.59 1.92
CA MET A 47 1.31 2.85 1.76
C MET A 47 1.44 1.38 2.18
N HIS A 48 2.52 0.72 1.77
CA HIS A 48 2.81 -0.66 2.17
C HIS A 48 3.01 -0.78 3.69
N PHE A 49 3.75 0.15 4.30
CA PHE A 49 3.91 0.21 5.76
C PHE A 49 2.57 0.38 6.47
N HIS A 50 1.71 1.29 5.98
CA HIS A 50 0.38 1.50 6.53
C HIS A 50 -0.46 0.21 6.44
N LEU A 51 -0.45 -0.46 5.30
CA LEU A 51 -1.17 -1.72 5.09
C LEU A 51 -0.72 -2.81 6.08
N GLU A 52 0.59 -3.03 6.22
CA GLU A 52 1.17 -4.00 7.16
C GLU A 52 0.80 -3.67 8.61
N GLN A 53 0.87 -2.39 8.99
CA GLN A 53 0.51 -1.94 10.33
C GLN A 53 -0.99 -2.20 10.63
N GLN A 54 -1.88 -2.01 9.65
CA GLN A 54 -3.29 -2.31 9.80
C GLN A 54 -3.53 -3.84 9.88
N MET A 55 -2.88 -4.62 9.01
CA MET A 55 -2.96 -6.07 9.03
C MET A 55 -2.50 -6.69 10.35
N SER A 56 -1.47 -6.13 11.00
CA SER A 56 -0.97 -6.60 12.30
C SER A 56 -2.01 -6.51 13.43
N ARG A 57 -3.04 -5.68 13.25
CA ARG A 57 -4.13 -5.47 14.23
C ARG A 57 -5.35 -6.34 13.93
N CYS A 58 -5.38 -7.05 12.80
CA CYS A 58 -6.50 -7.90 12.44
C CYS A 58 -6.50 -9.18 13.28
N SER A 59 -7.65 -9.50 13.86
CA SER A 59 -7.83 -10.69 14.70
C SER A 59 -8.03 -12.00 13.92
N ASN A 60 -8.39 -11.93 12.63
CA ASN A 60 -8.63 -13.12 11.81
C ASN A 60 -8.33 -12.89 10.31
N PRO A 61 -8.17 -13.96 9.51
CA PRO A 61 -7.83 -13.85 8.09
C PRO A 61 -8.89 -13.13 7.24
N PHE A 62 -10.18 -13.27 7.57
CA PHE A 62 -11.26 -12.62 6.83
C PHE A 62 -11.20 -11.09 6.99
N HIS A 63 -10.97 -10.63 8.22
CA HIS A 63 -10.75 -9.21 8.51
C HIS A 63 -9.52 -8.68 7.76
N ARG A 64 -8.41 -9.43 7.69
CA ARG A 64 -7.25 -9.04 6.88
C ARG A 64 -7.60 -8.88 5.40
N CYS A 65 -8.36 -9.82 4.83
CA CYS A 65 -8.78 -9.79 3.44
C CYS A 65 -9.69 -8.58 3.15
N TYR A 66 -10.72 -8.38 3.96
CA TYR A 66 -11.63 -7.24 3.84
C TYR A 66 -10.88 -5.91 3.95
N LEU A 67 -9.99 -5.77 4.92
CA LEU A 67 -9.23 -4.54 5.15
C LEU A 67 -8.29 -4.22 3.99
N ALA A 68 -7.63 -5.23 3.41
CA ALA A 68 -6.82 -5.04 2.21
C ALA A 68 -7.63 -4.55 1.02
N ILE A 69 -8.81 -5.14 0.79
CA ILE A 69 -9.72 -4.72 -0.29
C ILE A 69 -10.25 -3.30 -0.02
N SER A 70 -10.61 -2.97 1.21
CA SER A 70 -11.06 -1.63 1.59
C SER A 70 -10.01 -0.57 1.30
N ILE A 71 -8.77 -0.77 1.77
CA ILE A 71 -7.67 0.19 1.54
C ILE A 71 -7.39 0.36 0.05
N MET A 72 -7.41 -0.74 -0.72
CA MET A 72 -7.25 -0.69 -2.17
C MET A 72 -8.39 0.08 -2.84
N ASN A 73 -9.64 -0.17 -2.43
CA ASN A 73 -10.82 0.49 -2.98
C ASN A 73 -10.82 2.00 -2.67
N ASP A 74 -10.38 2.42 -1.49
CA ASP A 74 -10.24 3.83 -1.14
C ASP A 74 -9.27 4.55 -2.09
N LYS A 75 -8.15 3.89 -2.45
CA LYS A 75 -7.21 4.42 -3.46
C LYS A 75 -7.80 4.45 -4.85
N PHE A 76 -8.62 3.46 -5.21
CA PHE A 76 -9.29 3.43 -6.49
C PHE A 76 -10.32 4.57 -6.62
N ILE A 77 -11.10 4.84 -5.57
CA ILE A 77 -12.03 5.97 -5.53
C ILE A 77 -11.26 7.29 -5.65
N ALA A 78 -10.19 7.48 -4.87
CA ALA A 78 -9.36 8.68 -4.96
C ALA A 78 -8.78 8.88 -6.37
N LEU A 79 -8.34 7.80 -7.03
CA LEU A 79 -7.86 7.86 -8.41
C LEU A 79 -8.99 8.29 -9.37
N ASN A 80 -10.18 7.70 -9.23
CA ASN A 80 -11.35 8.07 -10.02
C ASN A 80 -11.68 9.56 -9.86
N ASP A 81 -11.65 10.07 -8.64
CA ASP A 81 -11.93 11.47 -8.34
C ASP A 81 -10.89 12.41 -8.98
N ILE A 82 -9.60 12.05 -8.89
CA ILE A 82 -8.51 12.83 -9.50
C ILE A 82 -8.63 12.85 -11.03
N ILE A 83 -8.98 11.71 -11.65
CA ILE A 83 -9.13 11.61 -13.10
C ILE A 83 -10.31 12.46 -13.58
N ASN A 84 -11.44 12.41 -12.88
CA ASN A 84 -12.65 13.12 -13.28
C ASN A 84 -12.63 14.61 -12.91
N ASN A 85 -11.98 14.99 -11.80
CA ASN A 85 -11.94 16.35 -11.27
C ASN A 85 -10.49 16.82 -10.94
N PRO A 86 -9.58 16.89 -11.93
CA PRO A 86 -8.16 17.17 -11.69
C PRO A 86 -7.86 18.60 -11.23
N GLN A 87 -8.80 19.54 -11.35
CA GLN A 87 -8.62 20.92 -10.88
C GLN A 87 -8.78 21.02 -9.37
N GLU A 88 -9.82 20.39 -8.80
CA GLU A 88 -10.07 20.40 -7.36
C GLU A 88 -8.89 19.81 -6.57
N PHE A 89 -8.26 18.76 -7.10
CA PHE A 89 -7.06 18.17 -6.50
C PHE A 89 -5.87 19.15 -6.47
N ARG A 90 -5.72 19.98 -7.51
CA ARG A 90 -4.63 20.97 -7.59
C ARG A 90 -4.88 22.20 -6.72
N GLU A 91 -6.13 22.53 -6.45
CA GLU A 91 -6.54 23.67 -5.63
C GLU A 91 -6.48 23.39 -4.12
N GLN A 92 -6.57 22.11 -3.71
CA GLN A 92 -6.49 21.68 -2.30
C GLN A 92 -5.07 21.67 -1.71
N ASN A 93 -4.15 22.48 -2.22
CA ASN A 93 -2.82 22.60 -1.62
C ASN A 93 -2.85 23.56 -0.43
N ALA A 94 -2.34 23.10 0.72
CA ALA A 94 -2.22 23.94 1.91
C ALA A 94 -1.30 25.14 1.63
N LYS A 95 -1.71 26.33 2.10
CA LYS A 95 -0.87 27.53 2.01
C LYS A 95 0.34 27.36 2.93
N VAL A 96 1.52 27.19 2.34
CA VAL A 96 2.78 27.14 3.08
C VAL A 96 3.03 28.50 3.73
N LEU A 97 2.94 28.56 5.05
CA LEU A 97 3.26 29.75 5.83
C LEU A 97 4.72 29.68 6.28
N THR A 98 5.48 30.74 6.04
CA THR A 98 6.83 30.86 6.60
C THR A 98 6.73 31.20 8.08
N LEU A 99 7.30 30.36 8.93
CA LEU A 99 7.39 30.64 10.36
C LEU A 99 8.40 31.77 10.58
N PRO A 100 8.03 32.87 11.25
CA PRO A 100 8.98 33.93 11.56
C PRO A 100 10.03 33.43 12.55
N PRO A 101 11.30 33.88 12.43
CA PRO A 101 12.35 33.49 13.36
C PRO A 101 12.01 33.95 14.78
N LYS A 102 12.26 33.07 15.76
CA LYS A 102 12.05 33.36 17.19
C LYS A 102 12.92 34.55 17.58
N LYS A 103 12.31 35.66 18.00
CA LYS A 103 13.04 36.81 18.55
C LYS A 103 13.73 36.35 19.83
N LEU A 104 15.07 36.46 19.85
CA LEU A 104 15.93 36.28 21.02
C LEU A 104 15.70 37.40 22.04
#